data_AF-A0A5J6QJV9-F1
#
_entry.id   AF-A0A5J6QJV9-F1
#
_cell.length_a   1.000
_cell.length_b   1.000
_cell.length_c   1.000
_cell.angle_alpha   90.00
_cell.angle_beta   90.00
_cell.angle_gamma   90.00
#
_symmetry.space_group_name_H-M   'P 1'
#
loop_
_entity.id
_entity.type
_entity.pdbx_description
1 polymer ?
#
loop_
_entity_poly.entity_id
_entity_poly.type
_entity_poly.pdbx_seq_one_letter_code
_entity_poly.pdbx_strand_id
1 'polypeptide(L)'
;MVGLRPTHGLVPYTGIAGFDPTGPMARIVSDCALMRTAIAGKDDAWSDPRQPQHLEKIDYTSALGGSLKGLCIAVVEEGFNTPWSMSEVNEAVRLSVRLLEQLGATVQSISVLEHNHVVPLWTSIAVEGGLDAFFHGLNPFGTKAWYNTRQMAAMSKAIKTNGGTSLPPRKSVSYSPTT
;
A
#
# COMPACT_ATOMS: atom_id res chain seq x y z
N MET A 1 15.96 -2.29 -4.78
CA MET A 1 14.80 -1.47 -5.24
C MET A 1 14.08 -0.98 -3.99
N VAL A 2 13.43 0.18 -4.08
CA VAL A 2 12.68 0.84 -3.01
C VAL A 2 11.23 0.96 -3.45
N GLY A 3 10.29 0.67 -2.55
CA GLY A 3 8.86 0.93 -2.73
C GLY A 3 8.36 1.85 -1.63
N LEU A 4 7.60 2.87 -1.99
CA LEU A 4 7.06 3.83 -1.04
C LEU A 4 5.54 3.83 -1.10
N ARG A 5 4.88 3.41 -0.02
CA ARG A 5 3.44 3.58 0.16
C ARG A 5 3.19 4.96 0.79
N PRO A 6 2.50 5.90 0.12
CA PRO A 6 2.22 7.21 0.68
C PRO A 6 1.10 7.17 1.73
N THR A 7 0.92 8.27 2.45
CA THR A 7 -0.27 8.52 3.27
C THR A 7 -1.53 8.33 2.44
N HIS A 8 -2.55 7.69 3.00
CA HIS A 8 -3.82 7.48 2.30
C HIS A 8 -4.42 8.83 1.84
N GLY A 9 -4.89 8.89 0.59
CA GLY A 9 -5.44 10.10 -0.02
C GLY A 9 -4.42 11.14 -0.50
N LEU A 10 -3.12 10.96 -0.22
CA LEU A 10 -2.09 11.92 -0.65
C LEU A 10 -1.83 11.88 -2.16
N VAL A 11 -1.82 10.68 -2.73
CA VAL A 11 -1.73 10.45 -4.17
C VAL A 11 -3.14 10.11 -4.65
N PRO A 12 -3.67 10.79 -5.68
CA PRO A 12 -5.01 10.55 -6.16
C PRO A 12 -5.09 9.14 -6.77
N TYR A 13 -6.16 8.43 -6.44
CA TYR A 13 -6.44 7.08 -6.92
C TYR A 13 -7.32 7.07 -8.19
N THR A 14 -7.58 8.24 -8.76
CA THR A 14 -8.35 8.43 -9.99
C THR A 14 -7.75 7.63 -11.14
N GLY A 15 -8.57 6.80 -11.78
CA GLY A 15 -8.16 5.91 -12.87
C GLY A 15 -7.53 4.58 -12.44
N ILE A 16 -7.30 4.35 -11.14
CA ILE A 16 -6.75 3.10 -10.61
C ILE A 16 -7.88 2.20 -10.09
N ALA A 17 -7.80 0.90 -10.39
CA ALA A 17 -8.74 -0.09 -9.88
C ALA A 17 -8.23 -0.70 -8.56
N GLY A 18 -9.12 -0.91 -7.59
CA GLY A 18 -8.77 -1.47 -6.28
C GLY A 18 -8.98 -0.49 -5.12
N PHE A 19 -8.34 -0.77 -3.99
CA PHE A 19 -8.54 -0.04 -2.73
C PHE A 19 -7.25 0.43 -2.06
N ASP A 20 -6.09 -0.16 -2.37
CA ASP A 20 -4.83 0.17 -1.72
C ASP A 20 -4.16 1.42 -2.33
N PRO A 21 -3.66 2.36 -1.52
CA PRO A 21 -2.89 3.50 -2.00
C PRO A 21 -1.75 3.10 -2.94
N THR A 22 -1.66 3.79 -4.08
CA THR A 22 -0.56 3.61 -5.03
C THR A 22 0.59 4.55 -4.71
N GLY A 23 1.82 4.08 -4.92
CA GLY A 23 3.02 4.87 -4.72
C GLY A 23 4.19 4.41 -5.59
N PRO A 24 5.29 5.17 -5.59
CA PRO A 24 6.39 4.93 -6.51
C PRO A 24 7.28 3.75 -6.08
N MET A 25 7.78 3.02 -7.07
CA MET A 25 8.88 2.06 -6.93
C MET A 25 10.05 2.51 -7.78
N ALA A 26 11.24 2.59 -7.21
CA ALA A 26 12.44 3.06 -7.90
C ALA A 26 13.71 2.37 -7.40
N ARG A 27 14.85 2.63 -8.04
CA ARG A 27 16.13 2.00 -7.67
C ARG A 27 16.67 2.54 -6.34
N ILE A 28 16.44 3.81 -6.05
CA ILE A 28 16.95 4.53 -4.87
C ILE A 28 15.88 5.41 -4.23
N VAL A 29 16.08 5.79 -2.96
CA VAL A 29 15.11 6.58 -2.17
C VAL A 29 14.86 7.97 -2.76
N SER A 30 15.89 8.62 -3.30
CA SER A 30 15.76 9.95 -3.91
C SER A 30 14.80 9.96 -5.11
N ASP A 31 14.80 8.90 -5.91
CA ASP A 31 13.90 8.76 -7.06
C ASP A 31 12.44 8.56 -6.58
N CYS A 32 12.23 7.78 -5.52
CA CYS A 32 10.90 7.65 -4.89
C CYS A 32 10.43 9.00 -4.33
N ALA A 33 11.31 9.80 -3.70
CA ALA A 33 10.98 11.13 -3.18
C ALA A 33 10.65 12.12 -4.30
N LEU A 34 11.43 12.12 -5.38
CA LEU A 34 11.18 12.94 -6.57
C LEU A 34 9.83 12.58 -7.21
N MET A 35 9.59 11.28 -7.44
CA MET A 35 8.33 10.81 -8.03
C MET A 35 7.14 11.12 -7.11
N ARG A 36 7.28 10.94 -5.78
CA ARG A 36 6.24 11.32 -4.82
C ARG A 36 5.95 12.83 -4.87
N THR A 37 6.96 13.67 -5.02
CA THR A 37 6.78 15.14 -5.16
C THR A 37 5.98 15.49 -6.41
N ALA A 38 6.15 14.72 -7.49
CA ALA A 38 5.42 14.93 -8.74
C ALA A 38 3.96 14.44 -8.69
N ILE A 39 3.68 13.31 -8.03
CA ILE A 39 2.35 12.67 -8.04
C ILE A 39 1.48 12.98 -6.82
N ALA A 40 2.06 13.51 -5.73
CA ALA A 40 1.29 13.88 -4.55
C ALA A 40 0.54 15.20 -4.78
N GLY A 41 -0.72 15.24 -4.35
CA GLY A 41 -1.57 16.42 -4.48
C GLY A 41 -2.99 16.06 -4.89
N LYS A 42 -3.84 17.07 -4.92
CA LYS A 42 -5.22 16.94 -5.38
C LYS A 42 -5.24 16.65 -6.89
N ASP A 43 -6.15 15.80 -7.33
CA ASP A 43 -6.41 15.67 -8.77
C ASP A 43 -7.13 16.91 -9.31
N ASP A 44 -6.86 17.25 -10.58
CA ASP A 44 -7.52 18.38 -11.27
C ASP A 44 -9.04 18.18 -11.39
N ALA A 45 -9.46 16.91 -11.35
CA ALA A 45 -10.86 16.51 -11.43
C ALA A 45 -11.65 16.69 -10.13
N TRP A 46 -10.98 16.91 -9.00
CA TRP A 46 -11.56 16.95 -7.65
C TRP A 46 -12.51 15.78 -7.38
N SER A 47 -12.15 14.60 -7.89
CA SER A 47 -13.09 13.48 -8.06
C SER A 47 -12.80 12.28 -7.18
N ASP A 48 -11.61 12.20 -6.58
CA ASP A 48 -11.27 11.11 -5.67
C ASP A 48 -11.76 11.40 -4.23
N PRO A 49 -12.80 10.71 -3.75
CA PRO A 49 -13.36 10.95 -2.41
C PRO A 49 -12.41 10.52 -1.28
N ARG A 50 -11.31 9.83 -1.58
CA ARG A 50 -10.28 9.45 -0.58
C ARG A 50 -9.41 10.62 -0.16
N GLN A 51 -9.31 11.65 -0.99
CA GLN A 51 -8.43 12.77 -0.71
C GLN A 51 -9.04 13.66 0.37
N PRO A 52 -8.24 14.11 1.35
CA PRO A 52 -8.73 15.05 2.35
C PRO A 52 -9.06 16.40 1.71
N GLN A 53 -9.91 17.18 2.39
CA GLN A 53 -10.31 18.52 1.92
C GLN A 53 -9.13 19.47 1.75
N HIS A 54 -8.06 19.29 2.53
CA HIS A 54 -6.84 20.08 2.45
C HIS A 54 -5.63 19.15 2.26
N LEU A 55 -4.80 19.48 1.28
CA LEU A 55 -3.51 18.83 1.02
C LEU A 55 -2.47 19.93 0.81
N GLU A 56 -1.41 19.88 1.60
CA GLU A 56 -0.26 20.76 1.43
C GLU A 56 0.68 20.19 0.36
N LYS A 57 1.20 21.07 -0.50
CA LYS A 57 2.23 20.69 -1.45
C LYS A 57 3.58 20.71 -0.75
N ILE A 58 4.18 19.54 -0.60
CA ILE A 58 5.47 19.36 0.06
C ILE A 58 6.50 18.91 -0.98
N ASP A 59 7.66 19.57 -1.00
CA ASP A 59 8.84 19.06 -1.69
C ASP A 59 9.56 18.04 -0.80
N TYR A 60 9.39 16.75 -1.12
CA TYR A 60 9.96 15.66 -0.34
C TYR A 60 11.45 15.46 -0.61
N THR A 61 12.00 16.09 -1.65
CA THR A 61 13.43 15.98 -1.96
C THR A 61 14.28 16.85 -1.04
N SER A 62 13.71 17.93 -0.50
CA SER A 62 14.39 18.86 0.41
C SER A 62 14.82 18.21 1.74
N ALA A 63 14.17 17.13 2.17
CA ALA A 63 14.49 16.40 3.39
C ALA A 63 15.60 15.33 3.21
N LEU A 64 16.05 15.08 1.96
CA LEU A 64 17.09 14.09 1.69
C LEU A 64 18.44 14.53 2.25
N GLY A 65 19.23 13.56 2.73
CA GLY A 65 20.57 13.84 3.29
C GLY A 65 20.56 14.48 4.68
N GLY A 66 19.40 14.59 5.32
CA GLY A 66 19.29 15.05 6.71
C GLY A 66 19.99 14.12 7.72
N SER A 67 20.28 14.67 8.91
CA SER A 67 20.87 13.89 10.01
C SER A 67 19.81 13.06 10.74
N LEU A 68 20.21 11.87 11.21
CA LEU A 68 19.37 11.06 12.10
C LEU A 68 19.46 11.48 13.58
N LYS A 69 20.37 12.41 13.92
CA LYS A 69 20.56 12.89 15.28
C LYS A 69 19.27 13.51 15.83
N GLY A 70 18.81 13.01 16.97
CA GLY A 70 17.59 13.47 17.63
C GLY A 70 16.30 12.84 17.10
N LEU A 71 16.36 11.95 16.09
CA LEU A 71 15.21 11.15 15.69
C LEU A 71 15.05 9.95 16.64
N CYS A 72 13.81 9.70 17.06
CA CYS A 72 13.45 8.51 17.83
C CYS A 72 12.82 7.48 16.88
N ILE A 73 13.35 6.26 16.86
CA ILE A 73 12.87 5.14 16.07
C ILE A 73 12.32 4.08 17.02
N ALA A 74 11.01 3.85 16.95
CA ALA A 74 10.35 2.79 17.69
C ALA A 74 10.38 1.48 16.87
N VAL A 75 10.90 0.41 17.46
CA VAL A 75 10.92 -0.93 16.88
C VAL A 75 9.80 -1.74 17.51
N VAL A 76 8.81 -2.13 16.72
CA VAL A 76 7.65 -2.91 17.18
C VAL A 76 8.05 -4.38 17.26
N GLU A 77 8.08 -4.93 18.47
CA GLU A 77 8.58 -6.30 18.71
C GLU A 77 7.66 -7.38 18.10
N GLU A 78 6.36 -7.14 18.04
CA GLU A 78 5.38 -8.06 17.44
C GLU A 78 5.58 -8.27 15.93
N GLY A 79 6.37 -7.42 15.26
CA GLY A 79 6.73 -7.59 13.85
C GLY A 79 7.81 -8.64 13.61
N PHE A 80 8.49 -9.12 14.66
CA PHE A 80 9.59 -10.08 14.58
C PHE A 80 9.19 -11.44 15.12
N ASN A 81 9.92 -12.49 14.74
CA ASN A 81 9.77 -13.85 15.25
C ASN A 81 8.33 -14.39 15.15
N THR A 82 7.59 -13.95 14.13
CA THR A 82 6.26 -14.48 13.83
C THR A 82 6.37 -15.94 13.37
N PRO A 83 5.30 -16.75 13.50
CA PRO A 83 5.33 -18.17 13.14
C PRO A 83 5.76 -18.48 11.70
N TRP A 84 5.66 -17.50 10.80
CA TRP A 84 6.00 -17.63 9.39
C TRP A 84 7.27 -16.84 8.99
N SER A 85 7.93 -16.20 9.95
CA SER A 85 9.16 -15.43 9.69
C SER A 85 10.39 -16.33 9.59
N MET A 86 11.33 -15.95 8.72
CA MET A 86 12.66 -16.53 8.67
C MET A 86 13.57 -15.78 9.66
N SER A 87 14.32 -16.52 10.48
CA SER A 87 15.20 -15.92 11.49
C SER A 87 16.29 -15.06 10.86
N GLU A 88 16.81 -15.44 9.69
CA GLU A 88 17.85 -14.70 8.97
C GLU A 88 17.33 -13.31 8.53
N VAL A 89 16.05 -13.21 8.17
CA VAL A 89 15.43 -11.92 7.79
C VAL A 89 15.27 -11.04 9.02
N ASN A 90 14.81 -11.60 10.15
CA ASN A 90 14.70 -10.86 11.41
C ASN A 90 16.07 -10.30 11.84
N GLU A 91 17.12 -11.10 11.77
CA GLU A 91 18.48 -10.67 12.10
C GLU A 91 19.02 -9.60 11.15
N ALA A 92 18.78 -9.72 9.84
CA ALA A 92 19.18 -8.71 8.86
C ALA A 92 18.50 -7.35 9.11
N VAL A 93 17.22 -7.35 9.49
CA VAL A 93 16.50 -6.13 9.86
C VAL A 93 17.03 -5.56 11.18
N ARG A 94 17.29 -6.39 12.20
CA ARG A 94 17.88 -5.94 13.47
C ARG A 94 19.29 -5.37 13.29
N LEU A 95 20.09 -5.90 12.38
CA LEU A 95 21.38 -5.30 11.98
C LEU A 95 21.19 -3.89 11.40
N SER A 96 20.19 -3.72 10.54
CA SER A 96 19.87 -2.41 9.96
C SER A 96 19.42 -1.40 11.02
N VAL A 97 18.65 -1.83 12.01
CA VAL A 97 18.26 -1.01 13.17
C VAL A 97 19.49 -0.55 13.96
N ARG A 98 20.45 -1.43 14.24
CA ARG A 98 21.70 -1.07 14.94
C ARG A 98 22.53 -0.05 14.14
N LEU A 99 22.55 -0.14 12.81
CA LEU A 99 23.21 0.85 11.97
C LEU A 99 22.54 2.22 12.09
N LEU A 100 21.21 2.30 12.17
CA LEU A 100 20.50 3.57 12.38
C LEU A 100 20.84 4.21 13.73
N GLU A 101 20.99 3.41 14.78
CA GLU A 101 21.45 3.87 16.10
C GLU A 101 22.88 4.43 16.02
N GLN A 102 23.80 3.71 15.38
CA GLN A 102 25.19 4.16 15.17
C GLN A 102 25.28 5.47 14.37
N LEU A 103 24.35 5.70 13.45
CA LEU A 103 24.23 6.93 12.66
C LEU A 103 23.60 8.10 13.44
N GLY A 104 23.19 7.88 14.69
CA GLY A 104 22.78 8.92 15.64
C GLY A 104 21.29 8.95 15.98
N ALA A 105 20.48 8.02 15.47
CA ALA A 105 19.10 7.89 15.93
C ALA A 105 19.04 7.30 17.35
N THR A 106 18.04 7.68 18.13
CA THR A 106 17.67 6.96 19.36
C THR A 106 16.73 5.84 18.98
N VAL A 107 17.07 4.59 19.32
CA VAL A 107 16.23 3.42 19.01
C VAL A 107 15.63 2.89 20.30
N GLN A 108 14.33 2.58 20.28
CA GLN A 108 13.64 1.95 21.39
C GLN A 108 12.75 0.82 20.91
N SER A 109 12.89 -0.35 21.51
CA SER A 109 11.94 -1.45 21.35
C SER A 109 10.65 -1.16 22.12
N ILE A 110 9.51 -1.32 21.46
CA ILE A 110 8.18 -1.14 22.06
C ILE A 110 7.30 -2.35 21.74
N SER A 111 6.32 -2.57 22.60
CA SER A 111 5.25 -3.55 22.37
C SER A 111 3.98 -2.82 21.95
N VAL A 112 3.37 -3.29 20.86
CA VAL A 112 2.06 -2.86 20.35
C VAL A 112 1.24 -4.12 20.10
N LEU A 113 0.52 -4.59 21.13
CA LEU A 113 -0.19 -5.87 21.07
C LEU A 113 -1.24 -5.92 19.95
N GLU A 114 -1.84 -4.77 19.62
CA GLU A 114 -2.80 -4.60 18.54
C GLU A 114 -2.21 -4.93 17.16
N HIS A 115 -0.88 -4.90 17.00
CA HIS A 115 -0.21 -5.29 15.76
C HIS A 115 -0.60 -6.70 15.31
N ASN A 116 -0.78 -7.62 16.26
CA ASN A 116 -1.18 -9.00 15.99
C ASN A 116 -2.61 -9.12 15.43
N HIS A 117 -3.45 -8.10 15.61
CA HIS A 117 -4.81 -8.09 15.11
C HIS A 117 -4.96 -7.42 13.72
N VAL A 118 -3.90 -6.79 13.20
CA VAL A 118 -3.98 -6.01 11.95
C VAL A 118 -4.38 -6.89 10.76
N VAL A 119 -3.77 -8.06 10.60
CA VAL A 119 -4.04 -8.98 9.48
C VAL A 119 -5.50 -9.43 9.44
N PRO A 120 -6.09 -9.99 10.52
CA PRO A 120 -7.49 -10.40 10.48
C PRO A 120 -8.45 -9.21 10.29
N LEU A 121 -8.20 -8.08 10.97
CA LEU A 121 -9.05 -6.89 10.83
C LEU A 121 -9.03 -6.33 9.40
N TRP A 122 -7.84 -6.19 8.82
CA TRP A 122 -7.68 -5.74 7.44
C TRP A 122 -8.34 -6.72 6.46
N THR A 123 -8.18 -8.03 6.68
CA THR A 123 -8.76 -9.06 5.81
C THR A 123 -10.28 -9.00 5.81
N SER A 124 -10.91 -8.84 6.99
CA SER A 124 -12.37 -8.69 7.06
C SER A 124 -12.86 -7.47 6.30
N ILE A 125 -12.20 -6.32 6.46
CA ILE A 125 -12.56 -5.08 5.74
C ILE A 125 -12.34 -5.24 4.23
N ALA A 126 -11.22 -5.82 3.81
CA ALA A 126 -10.88 -5.98 2.40
C ALA A 126 -11.83 -6.96 1.69
N VAL A 127 -12.22 -8.05 2.35
CA VAL A 127 -13.13 -9.05 1.79
C VAL A 127 -14.55 -8.50 1.71
N GLU A 128 -15.12 -8.02 2.82
CA GLU A 128 -16.49 -7.49 2.85
C GLU A 128 -16.61 -6.23 1.99
N GLY A 129 -15.70 -5.27 2.16
CA GLY A 129 -15.68 -4.04 1.37
C GLY A 129 -15.41 -4.29 -0.12
N GLY A 130 -14.57 -5.29 -0.44
CA GLY A 130 -14.32 -5.70 -1.82
C GLY A 130 -15.55 -6.33 -2.47
N LEU A 131 -16.30 -7.15 -1.73
CA LEU A 131 -17.55 -7.75 -2.19
C LEU A 131 -18.65 -6.70 -2.41
N ASP A 132 -18.80 -5.80 -1.44
CA ASP A 132 -19.76 -4.69 -1.53
C ASP A 132 -19.45 -3.76 -2.71
N ALA A 133 -18.17 -3.39 -2.88
CA ALA A 133 -17.68 -2.62 -4.02
C ALA A 133 -17.98 -3.29 -5.37
N PHE A 134 -17.95 -4.63 -5.41
CA PHE A 134 -18.21 -5.39 -6.62
C PHE A 134 -19.70 -5.42 -7.00
N PHE A 135 -20.61 -5.58 -6.02
CA PHE A 135 -22.04 -5.70 -6.29
C PHE A 135 -22.79 -4.37 -6.33
N HIS A 136 -22.45 -3.44 -5.44
CA HIS A 136 -23.15 -2.16 -5.30
C HIS A 136 -22.42 -0.99 -5.98
N GLY A 137 -21.19 -1.23 -6.47
CA GLY A 137 -20.40 -0.28 -7.22
C GLY A 137 -19.61 0.68 -6.34
N LEU A 138 -18.30 0.41 -6.24
CA LEU A 138 -17.27 1.38 -5.88
C LEU A 138 -16.08 1.26 -6.86
N ASN A 139 -15.11 2.19 -6.75
CA ASN A 139 -13.92 2.29 -7.60
C ASN A 139 -13.43 0.95 -8.18
N PRO A 140 -13.48 0.74 -9.51
CA PRO A 140 -13.76 1.72 -10.57
C PRO A 140 -15.21 1.74 -11.10
N PHE A 141 -16.16 1.00 -10.51
CA PHE A 141 -17.56 0.93 -10.97
C PHE A 141 -18.49 1.70 -10.02
N GLY A 142 -19.46 2.45 -10.53
CA GLY A 142 -20.50 3.07 -9.67
C GLY A 142 -20.13 4.38 -8.96
N THR A 143 -18.85 4.77 -8.88
CA THR A 143 -18.45 6.12 -8.44
C THR A 143 -18.26 7.05 -9.63
N LYS A 144 -18.75 8.30 -9.52
CA LYS A 144 -18.47 9.36 -10.51
C LYS A 144 -17.00 9.79 -10.39
N ALA A 145 -16.13 9.11 -11.14
CA ALA A 145 -14.73 9.49 -11.27
C ALA A 145 -14.23 9.13 -12.68
N TRP A 146 -13.03 9.59 -13.00
CA TRP A 146 -12.43 9.38 -14.33
C TRP A 146 -11.77 8.01 -14.41
N TYR A 147 -12.39 7.09 -15.16
CA TYR A 147 -11.87 5.75 -15.41
C TYR A 147 -11.71 5.47 -16.89
N ASN A 148 -10.83 4.52 -17.21
CA ASN A 148 -10.68 4.03 -18.56
C ASN A 148 -11.98 3.36 -19.04
N THR A 149 -12.67 3.97 -20.00
CA THR A 149 -13.98 3.50 -20.49
C THR A 149 -13.94 2.11 -21.10
N ARG A 150 -12.82 1.72 -21.72
CA ARG A 150 -12.63 0.35 -22.26
C ARG A 150 -12.51 -0.67 -21.15
N GLN A 151 -11.74 -0.37 -20.10
CA GLN A 151 -11.66 -1.20 -18.91
C GLN A 151 -13.03 -1.34 -18.24
N MET A 152 -13.79 -0.24 -18.18
CA MET A 152 -15.13 -0.25 -17.57
C MET A 152 -16.11 -1.11 -18.37
N ALA A 153 -16.14 -0.95 -19.68
CA ALA A 153 -16.97 -1.77 -20.56
C ALA A 153 -16.60 -3.26 -20.48
N ALA A 154 -15.30 -3.59 -20.44
CA ALA A 154 -14.81 -4.96 -20.35
C ALA A 154 -15.25 -5.63 -19.03
N MET A 155 -15.07 -4.96 -17.89
CA MET A 155 -15.48 -5.51 -16.60
C MET A 155 -17.00 -5.57 -16.45
N SER A 156 -17.73 -4.53 -16.90
CA SER A 156 -19.21 -4.54 -16.86
C SER A 156 -19.78 -5.70 -17.67
N LYS A 157 -19.19 -5.98 -18.85
CA LYS A 157 -19.51 -7.16 -19.64
C LYS A 157 -19.22 -8.45 -18.86
N ALA A 158 -18.04 -8.57 -18.24
CA ALA A 158 -17.65 -9.74 -17.47
C ALA A 158 -18.57 -10.00 -16.26
N ILE A 159 -18.99 -8.96 -15.54
CA ILE A 159 -19.93 -9.06 -14.42
C ILE A 159 -21.31 -9.50 -14.92
N LYS A 160 -21.82 -8.91 -16.00
CA LYS A 160 -23.13 -9.30 -16.56
C LYS A 160 -23.17 -10.73 -17.07
N THR A 161 -22.08 -11.23 -17.66
CA THR A 161 -22.04 -12.60 -18.21
C THR A 161 -21.71 -13.66 -17.16
N ASN A 162 -20.94 -13.31 -16.13
CA ASN A 162 -20.36 -14.29 -15.18
C ASN A 162 -20.69 -14.01 -13.71
N GLY A 163 -21.43 -12.96 -13.37
CA GLY A 163 -21.66 -12.52 -11.98
C GLY A 163 -22.70 -13.35 -11.22
N GLY A 164 -23.52 -14.14 -11.92
CA GLY A 164 -24.50 -15.07 -11.32
C GLY A 164 -24.04 -16.52 -11.25
N THR A 165 -22.89 -16.86 -11.84
CA THR A 165 -22.26 -18.17 -11.73
C THR A 165 -21.19 -18.09 -10.66
N SER A 166 -21.08 -19.10 -9.78
CA SER A 166 -19.91 -19.24 -8.93
C SER A 166 -18.69 -19.11 -9.83
N LEU A 167 -17.78 -18.17 -9.52
CA LEU A 167 -16.57 -17.96 -10.29
C LEU A 167 -15.94 -19.33 -10.57
N PRO A 168 -15.94 -19.82 -11.82
CA PRO A 168 -15.45 -21.16 -12.08
C PRO A 168 -13.98 -21.19 -11.64
N PRO A 169 -13.51 -22.26 -10.98
CA PRO A 169 -12.15 -22.34 -10.52
C PRO A 169 -11.24 -22.21 -11.74
N ARG A 170 -10.66 -21.01 -11.94
CA ARG A 170 -9.56 -20.87 -12.89
C ARG A 170 -8.42 -21.64 -12.25
N LYS A 171 -8.06 -22.75 -12.88
CA LYS A 171 -6.90 -23.59 -12.55
C LYS A 171 -5.77 -22.71 -12.01
N SER A 172 -5.50 -22.81 -10.72
CA SER A 172 -4.18 -22.48 -10.20
C SER A 172 -3.22 -23.41 -10.93
N VAL A 173 -2.29 -22.86 -11.70
CA VAL A 173 -1.19 -23.66 -12.23
C VAL A 173 -0.30 -23.96 -11.01
N SER A 174 -0.57 -25.07 -10.35
CA SER A 174 0.35 -25.67 -9.40
C SER A 174 1.53 -26.20 -10.20
N TYR A 175 2.68 -25.53 -10.08
CA TYR A 175 3.96 -26.07 -10.55
C TYR A 175 4.31 -27.27 -9.66
N SER A 176 4.21 -28.49 -10.20
CA SER A 176 4.79 -29.67 -9.57
C SER A 176 6.31 -29.62 -9.76
N PRO A 177 7.11 -29.75 -8.69
CA PRO A 177 8.54 -29.98 -8.85
C PRO A 177 8.73 -31.41 -9.37
N THR A 178 9.20 -31.53 -10.62
CA THR A 178 9.77 -32.77 -11.13
C THR A 178 10.95 -33.18 -10.24
N THR A 179 10.87 -34.38 -9.69
CA THR A 179 12.03 -35.23 -9.34
C THR A 179 12.97 -35.40 -10.52
#